data_AF-A0A3D5JVU1-F1
#
_entry.id   AF-A0A3D5JVU1-F1
#
_cell.length_a   1.000
_cell.length_b   1.000
_cell.length_c   1.000
_cell.angle_alpha   90.00
_cell.angle_beta   90.00
_cell.angle_gamma   90.00
#
_symmetry.space_group_name_H-M   'P 1'
#
loop_
_entity.id
_entity.type
_entity.pdbx_description
1 polymer ?
#
loop_
_entity_poly.entity_id
_entity_poly.type
_entity_poly.pdbx_seq_one_letter_code
_entity_poly.pdbx_strand_id
1 'polypeptide(L)' 'MGIVREFGAVGDGRGDDAEAIQHANSQGYRVLHFAPGTYRITQSIEVRLAKRGQLSIDGSGGSAKVVMAGPGPAFDWWV' A
#
# COMPACT_ATOMS: atom_id res chain seq x y z
N MET A 1 -12.15 3.86 -4.71
CA MET A 1 -11.16 2.80 -4.45
C MET A 1 -9.99 3.08 -5.38
N GLY A 2 -8.76 3.07 -4.87
CA GLY A 2 -7.56 3.17 -5.70
C GLY A 2 -6.92 1.78 -5.82
N ILE A 3 -6.67 1.32 -7.04
CA ILE A 3 -5.98 0.05 -7.30
C ILE A 3 -4.49 0.34 -7.37
N VAL A 4 -3.68 -0.21 -6.47
CA VAL A 4 -2.24 0.14 -6.39
C VAL A 4 -1.47 -0.13 -7.69
N ARG A 5 -1.94 -1.09 -8.51
CA ARG A 5 -1.35 -1.42 -9.81
C ARG A 5 -1.57 -0.34 -10.88
N GLU A 6 -2.62 0.47 -10.76
CA GLU A 6 -2.85 1.62 -11.64
C GLU A 6 -1.81 2.72 -11.42
N PHE A 7 -1.13 2.70 -10.26
CA PHE A 7 -0.06 3.61 -9.88
C PHE A 7 1.35 3.03 -10.11
N GLY A 8 1.45 1.86 -10.75
CA GLY A 8 2.72 1.23 -11.13
C GLY A 8 3.19 0.11 -10.20
N ALA A 9 2.41 -0.27 -9.19
CA ALA A 9 2.75 -1.44 -8.37
C ALA A 9 2.63 -2.73 -9.20
N VAL A 10 3.63 -3.60 -9.10
CA VAL A 10 3.72 -4.83 -9.88
C VAL A 10 3.20 -6.02 -9.09
N GLY A 11 3.59 -6.13 -7.81
CA GLY A 11 3.20 -7.25 -6.95
C GLY A 11 3.90 -8.58 -7.29
N ASP A 12 5.13 -8.54 -7.78
CA ASP A 12 5.92 -9.72 -8.18
C ASP A 12 6.85 -10.26 -7.06
N GLY A 13 6.93 -9.57 -5.93
CA GLY A 13 7.77 -9.89 -4.78
C GLY A 13 9.25 -9.55 -4.94
N ARG A 14 9.64 -8.92 -6.05
CA ARG A 14 11.04 -8.56 -6.37
C ARG A 14 11.22 -7.06 -6.42
N GLY A 15 10.40 -6.38 -7.22
CA GLY A 15 10.40 -4.93 -7.35
C GLY A 15 10.06 -4.23 -6.04
N ASP A 16 10.47 -2.97 -5.90
CA ASP A 16 10.00 -2.14 -4.80
C ASP A 16 8.72 -1.40 -5.22
N ASP A 17 7.60 -1.78 -4.63
CA ASP A 17 6.28 -1.22 -4.92
C ASP A 17 5.95 0.00 -4.03
N ALA A 18 6.85 0.41 -3.14
CA ALA A 18 6.54 1.38 -2.09
C ALA A 18 6.10 2.74 -2.64
N GLU A 19 6.79 3.26 -3.66
CA GLU A 19 6.46 4.55 -4.26
C GLU A 19 5.06 4.55 -4.90
N ALA A 20 4.73 3.50 -5.65
CA ALA A 20 3.42 3.35 -6.29
C ALA A 20 2.30 3.26 -5.25
N ILE A 21 2.51 2.52 -4.15
CA ILE A 21 1.54 2.38 -3.07
C ILE A 21 1.38 3.70 -2.31
N GLN A 22 2.47 4.41 -2.02
CA GLN A 22 2.43 5.72 -1.38
C GLN A 22 1.72 6.76 -2.24
N HIS A 23 1.94 6.71 -3.57
CA HIS A 23 1.26 7.57 -4.53
C HIS A 23 -0.24 7.28 -4.59
N ALA A 24 -0.65 6.01 -4.62
CA ALA A 24 -2.06 5.63 -4.55
C ALA A 24 -2.71 6.13 -3.24
N ASN A 25 -2.01 6.01 -2.10
CA ASN A 25 -2.46 6.50 -0.80
C ASN A 25 -2.68 8.02 -0.79
N SER A 26 -1.84 8.79 -1.48
CA SER A 26 -1.91 10.25 -1.52
C SER A 26 -3.04 10.81 -2.40
N GLN A 27 -3.64 9.99 -3.28
CA GLN A 27 -4.77 10.40 -4.13
C GLN A 27 -6.09 10.64 -3.37
N GLY A 28 -6.15 10.38 -2.06
CA GLY A 28 -7.35 10.61 -1.26
C GLY A 28 -8.41 9.51 -1.33
N TYR A 29 -8.09 8.33 -1.88
CA TYR A 29 -9.01 7.20 -1.85
C TYR A 29 -9.25 6.68 -0.43
N ARG A 30 -10.50 6.35 -0.11
CA ARG A 30 -10.86 5.72 1.18
C ARG A 30 -10.54 4.23 1.25
N VAL A 31 -10.23 3.59 0.11
CA VAL A 31 -9.88 2.18 0.02
C VAL A 31 -8.68 2.04 -0.91
N LEU A 32 -7.62 1.39 -0.44
CA LEU A 32 -6.51 0.91 -1.26
C LEU A 32 -6.70 -0.57 -1.54
N HIS A 33 -6.85 -0.90 -2.82
CA HIS A 33 -7.04 -2.26 -3.29
C HIS A 33 -5.74 -2.84 -3.81
N PHE A 34 -5.32 -3.95 -3.22
CA PHE A 34 -4.19 -4.76 -3.61
C PHE A 34 -4.71 -6.00 -4.33
N ALA A 35 -4.55 -6.01 -5.66
CA ALA A 35 -4.84 -7.20 -6.46
C ALA A 35 -3.91 -8.36 -6.03
N PRO A 36 -4.26 -9.64 -6.32
CA PRO A 36 -3.45 -10.79 -5.93
C PRO A 36 -1.98 -10.65 -6.34
N GLY A 37 -1.06 -10.95 -5.42
CA GLY A 37 0.37 -10.75 -5.65
C GLY A 37 1.16 -10.55 -4.36
N THR A 38 2.48 -10.42 -4.50
CA THR A 38 3.39 -10.08 -3.40
C THR A 38 3.99 -8.71 -3.63
N TYR A 39 3.58 -7.73 -2.84
CA TYR A 39 4.09 -6.37 -2.90
C TYR A 39 5.25 -6.23 -1.94
N ARG A 40 6.46 -6.11 -2.48
CA ARG A 40 7.66 -5.90 -1.67
C ARG A 40 7.87 -4.40 -1.53
N ILE A 41 8.01 -3.94 -0.30
CA ILE A 41 8.26 -2.53 0.01
C ILE A 41 9.55 -2.40 0.81
N THR A 42 10.37 -1.39 0.52
CA THR A 42 11.59 -1.13 1.32
C THR A 42 11.46 0.05 2.29
N GLN A 43 10.37 0.80 2.20
CA GLN A 43 10.05 1.92 3.07
C GLN A 43 8.58 1.84 3.53
N SER A 44 8.31 2.38 4.71
CA SER A 44 6.98 2.41 5.30
C SER A 44 6.02 3.27 4.48
N ILE A 45 4.79 2.80 4.32
CA ILE A 45 3.71 3.58 3.75
C ILE A 45 3.10 4.46 4.84
N GLU A 46 3.25 5.78 4.71
CA GLU A 46 2.76 6.74 5.71
C GLU A 46 1.26 6.98 5.54
N VAL A 47 0.47 6.65 6.56
CA VAL A 47 -0.97 6.87 6.58
C VAL A 47 -1.35 7.92 7.63
N ARG A 48 -1.57 9.15 7.17
CA ARG A 48 -1.97 10.30 8.01
C ARG A 48 -3.48 10.41 8.19
N LEU A 49 -4.05 9.60 9.07
CA LEU A 49 -5.49 9.55 9.36
C LEU A 49 -6.03 10.91 9.81
N ALA A 50 -5.26 11.69 10.59
CA ALA A 50 -5.61 13.06 10.97
C ALA A 50 -5.96 13.96 9.78
N LYS A 51 -5.24 13.80 8.66
CA LYS A 51 -5.36 14.65 7.47
C LYS A 51 -6.34 14.09 6.45
N ARG A 52 -6.32 12.77 6.24
CA ARG A 52 -7.08 12.11 5.16
C ARG A 52 -8.38 11.45 5.62
N GLY A 53 -8.58 11.31 6.94
CA GLY A 53 -9.65 10.50 7.50
C GLY A 53 -9.42 9.00 7.32
N GLN A 54 -10.50 8.23 7.36
CA GLN A 54 -10.47 6.76 7.34
C GLN A 54 -9.83 6.18 6.06
N LEU A 55 -9.07 5.10 6.24
CA LEU A 55 -8.54 4.27 5.15
C LEU A 55 -8.89 2.80 5.38
N SER A 56 -9.37 2.13 4.35
CA SER A 56 -9.46 0.67 4.31
C SER A 56 -8.38 0.10 3.39
N ILE A 57 -7.85 -1.05 3.76
CA ILE A 57 -6.93 -1.85 2.94
C ILE A 57 -7.66 -3.12 2.54
N ASP A 58 -7.76 -3.38 1.24
CA ASP A 58 -8.43 -4.55 0.69
C ASP A 58 -7.44 -5.38 -0.14
N GLY A 59 -7.40 -6.70 0.09
CA GLY A 59 -6.40 -7.62 -0.47
C GLY A 59 -7.01 -8.83 -1.18
N SER A 60 -8.12 -8.61 -1.91
CA SER A 60 -8.78 -9.64 -2.73
C SER A 60 -8.98 -10.99 -2.02
N GLY A 61 -9.52 -10.99 -0.80
CA GLY A 61 -9.82 -12.22 -0.06
C GLY A 61 -8.61 -12.98 0.49
N GLY A 62 -7.50 -12.28 0.77
CA GLY A 62 -6.29 -12.86 1.37
C GLY A 62 -5.24 -13.35 0.36
N SER A 63 -5.37 -12.95 -0.91
CA SER A 63 -4.46 -13.33 -1.99
C SER A 63 -3.36 -12.29 -2.26
N ALA A 64 -3.45 -11.11 -1.63
CA ALA A 64 -2.39 -10.11 -1.61
C ALA A 64 -1.52 -10.24 -0.36
N LYS A 65 -0.21 -10.16 -0.55
CA LYS A 65 0.79 -10.12 0.53
C LYS A 65 1.59 -8.83 0.43
N VAL A 66 1.70 -8.07 1.51
CA VAL A 66 2.64 -6.95 1.62
C VAL A 66 3.84 -7.42 2.46
N VAL A 67 5.04 -7.27 1.93
CA VAL A 67 6.29 -7.69 2.57
C VAL A 67 7.16 -6.47 2.82
N MET A 68 7.36 -6.14 4.10
CA MET A 68 8.35 -5.15 4.49
C MET A 68 9.76 -5.74 4.41
N ALA A 69 10.56 -5.23 3.48
CA ALA A 69 11.93 -5.64 3.22
C ALA A 69 12.96 -4.61 3.71
N GLY A 70 12.52 -3.50 4.29
CA GLY A 70 13.36 -2.51 4.96
C GLY A 70 13.07 -2.41 6.47
N PRO A 71 13.74 -1.49 7.18
CA PRO A 71 13.51 -1.27 8.60
C PRO A 71 12.15 -0.60 8.86
N GLY A 72 11.53 -0.92 10.00
CA GLY A 72 10.28 -0.29 10.44
C GLY A 72 9.02 -1.07 10.03
N PRO A 73 7.82 -0.50 10.26
CA PRO A 73 6.56 -1.14 9.93
C PRO A 73 6.25 -1.03 8.44
N ALA A 74 5.42 -1.95 7.92
CA ALA A 74 4.92 -1.85 6.54
C ALA A 74 4.03 -0.61 6.34
N PHE A 75 3.13 -0.37 7.30
CA PHE A 75 2.25 0.78 7.34
C PHE A 75 2.51 1.53 8.63
N ASP A 76 2.78 2.82 8.50
CA ASP A 76 3.00 3.71 9.63
C ASP A 76 1.77 4.60 9.82
N TRP A 77 1.05 4.36 10.91
CA TRP A 77 -0.28 4.92 11.15
C TRP A 77 -0.19 6.13 12.08
N TRP A 78 -0.52 7.30 11.54
CA TRP A 78 -0.53 8.55 12.28
C TRP A 78 -1.97 9.02 12.48
N VAL A 79 -2.39 9.16 13.74
CA VAL A 79 -3.71 9.62 14.15
C VAL A 79 -3.75 11.10 14.48
#